data_AF-A0A8C8X9G6-F1
#
_entry.id   AF-A0A8C8X9G6-F1
#
_cell.length_a   1.000
_cell.length_b   1.000
_cell.length_c   1.000
_cell.angle_alpha   90.00
_cell.angle_beta   90.00
_cell.angle_gamma   90.00
#
_symmetry.space_group_name_H-M   'P 1'
#
loop_
_entity.id
_entity.type
_entity.pdbx_description
1 polymer ?
#
loop_
_entity_poly.entity_id
_entity_poly.type
_entity_poly.pdbx_seq_one_letter_code
_entity_poly.pdbx_strand_id
1 'polypeptide(L)'
;MGPRGAAAVAVGLWVLVTAGEAADPGVTTPRRCLLSHYRSLDPRAVAAVKALRDRYEEETLSWRPRNCSFRPRRDPPRPWSCARLRLVARGLEDAQAVLSRLRSPERFPGTGPILELLAAARRDVGACVSTARAPGPSARTPGSARLRLLPGFQDSPGCHEASVVFNLLRLLTWDLRLVADSGPCL
;
A
#
# COMPACT_ATOMS: atom_id res chain seq x y z
N MET A 1 58.38 -0.42 72.35
CA MET A 1 58.10 0.95 71.87
C MET A 1 57.12 0.86 70.71
N GLY A 2 55.91 1.41 70.87
CA GLY A 2 55.03 1.72 69.71
C GLY A 2 55.65 2.85 68.86
N PRO A 3 55.13 3.13 67.65
CA PRO A 3 53.79 3.73 67.46
C PRO A 3 53.02 3.11 66.27
N ARG A 4 51.68 2.98 66.29
CA ARG A 4 50.63 3.96 65.94
C ARG A 4 50.87 4.76 64.65
N GLY A 5 50.10 4.44 63.62
CA GLY A 5 49.87 5.28 62.44
C GLY A 5 48.54 4.89 61.79
N ALA A 6 47.49 5.66 62.07
CA ALA A 6 46.19 5.51 61.43
C ALA A 6 46.25 6.05 60.00
N ALA A 7 45.84 5.26 59.02
CA ALA A 7 45.65 5.71 57.65
C ALA A 7 44.15 5.60 57.32
N ALA A 8 43.49 6.74 57.19
CA ALA A 8 42.12 6.86 56.76
C ALA A 8 42.00 6.42 55.29
N VAL A 9 41.19 5.40 55.03
CA VAL A 9 40.86 4.98 53.66
C VAL A 9 39.61 5.74 53.23
N ALA A 10 39.79 6.72 52.35
CA ALA A 10 38.69 7.43 51.71
C ALA A 10 37.93 6.47 50.78
N VAL A 11 36.64 6.26 51.04
CA VAL A 11 35.75 5.52 50.14
C VAL A 11 35.38 6.45 48.99
N GLY A 12 35.96 6.22 47.82
CA GLY A 12 35.60 6.92 46.58
C GLY A 12 34.23 6.45 46.09
N LEU A 13 33.26 7.39 46.04
CA LEU A 13 31.94 7.18 45.47
C LEU A 13 32.07 7.14 43.93
N TRP A 14 32.04 5.95 43.34
CA TRP A 14 31.98 5.80 41.88
C TRP A 14 30.57 6.09 41.39
N VAL A 15 30.32 7.32 40.94
CA VAL A 15 29.13 7.64 40.15
C VAL A 15 29.40 7.21 38.71
N LEU A 16 28.91 6.03 38.34
CA LEU A 16 28.78 5.63 36.95
C LEU A 16 27.66 6.45 36.32
N VAL A 17 28.03 7.53 35.62
CA VAL A 17 27.13 8.20 34.68
C VAL A 17 26.94 7.27 33.51
N THR A 18 25.83 6.54 33.49
CA THR A 18 25.34 5.88 32.28
C THR A 18 24.94 6.98 31.31
N ALA A 19 25.79 7.25 30.32
CA ALA A 19 25.38 7.99 29.14
C ALA A 19 24.23 7.22 28.51
N GLY A 20 23.01 7.77 28.62
CA GLY A 20 21.88 7.26 27.87
C GLY A 20 22.21 7.41 26.39
N GLU A 21 22.40 6.28 25.71
CA GLU A 21 22.29 6.26 24.25
C GLU A 21 20.87 6.71 23.92
N ALA A 22 20.77 7.97 23.50
CA ALA A 22 19.59 8.50 22.87
C ALA A 22 19.31 7.59 21.67
N ALA A 23 18.29 6.74 21.80
CA ALA A 23 17.73 6.01 20.68
C ALA A 23 17.33 7.03 19.62
N ASP A 24 18.13 7.12 18.56
CA ASP A 24 17.84 7.93 17.39
C ASP A 24 16.54 7.42 16.75
N PRO A 25 15.44 8.19 16.78
CA PRO A 25 14.19 7.79 16.14
C PRO A 25 14.27 8.18 14.66
N GLY A 26 15.26 7.65 13.93
CA GLY A 26 15.65 8.24 12.64
C GLY A 26 15.90 7.27 11.50
N VAL A 27 16.26 6.01 11.76
CA VAL A 27 16.60 5.06 10.71
C VAL A 27 15.58 3.93 10.66
N THR A 28 14.43 4.19 10.05
CA THR A 28 13.65 3.09 9.46
C THR A 28 14.52 2.48 8.38
N THR A 29 15.10 1.30 8.65
CA THR A 29 15.78 0.50 7.61
C THR A 29 14.91 0.49 6.36
N PRO A 30 15.46 0.76 5.15
CA PRO A 30 14.68 0.72 3.92
C PRO A 30 13.94 -0.61 3.88
N ARG A 31 12.60 -0.57 3.86
CA ARG A 31 11.82 -1.80 3.70
C ARG A 31 12.29 -2.46 2.41
N ARG A 32 12.82 -3.68 2.51
CA ARG A 32 13.25 -4.44 1.35
C ARG A 32 12.04 -4.69 0.47
N CYS A 33 12.19 -4.49 -0.84
CA CYS A 33 11.15 -4.87 -1.80
C CYS A 33 10.96 -6.40 -1.74
N LEU A 34 9.89 -6.85 -1.10
CA LEU A 34 9.52 -8.25 -1.00
C LEU A 34 8.05 -8.40 -1.37
N LEU A 35 7.79 -8.97 -2.56
CA LEU A 35 6.44 -9.22 -3.06
C LEU A 35 6.13 -10.72 -3.19
N SER A 36 7.07 -11.59 -2.83
CA SER A 36 6.98 -13.03 -3.08
C SER A 36 5.75 -13.69 -2.47
N HIS A 37 5.29 -13.20 -1.32
CA HIS A 37 4.08 -13.69 -0.65
C HIS A 37 2.79 -13.33 -1.38
N TYR A 38 2.81 -12.39 -2.32
CA TYR A 38 1.65 -12.07 -3.16
C TYR A 38 1.53 -12.94 -4.41
N ARG A 39 2.45 -13.88 -4.64
CA ARG A 39 2.31 -14.88 -5.72
C ARG A 39 1.10 -15.79 -5.52
N SER A 40 0.75 -16.04 -4.26
CA SER A 40 -0.42 -16.80 -3.85
C SER A 40 -0.99 -16.17 -2.60
N LEU A 41 -2.15 -15.53 -2.73
CA LEU A 41 -2.89 -15.00 -1.59
C LEU A 41 -3.58 -16.13 -0.83
N ASP A 42 -3.76 -15.92 0.48
CA ASP A 42 -4.56 -16.81 1.32
C ASP A 42 -5.97 -17.02 0.72
N PRO A 43 -6.42 -18.26 0.50
CA PRO A 43 -7.74 -18.53 -0.07
C PRO A 43 -8.91 -17.91 0.70
N ARG A 44 -8.80 -17.77 2.03
CA ARG A 44 -9.81 -17.10 2.87
C ARG A 44 -9.85 -15.61 2.59
N ALA A 45 -8.70 -14.98 2.36
CA ALA A 45 -8.65 -13.56 1.97
C ALA A 45 -9.30 -13.35 0.59
N VAL A 46 -9.03 -14.24 -0.37
CA VAL A 46 -9.66 -14.21 -1.70
C VAL A 46 -11.18 -14.41 -1.59
N ALA A 47 -11.63 -15.34 -0.75
CA ALA A 47 -13.05 -15.57 -0.49
C ALA A 47 -13.73 -14.35 0.16
N ALA A 48 -13.08 -13.68 1.11
CA ALA A 48 -13.60 -12.47 1.74
C ALA A 48 -13.78 -11.33 0.73
N VAL A 49 -12.78 -11.12 -0.16
CA VAL A 49 -12.87 -10.12 -1.23
C VAL A 49 -14.03 -10.44 -2.19
N LYS A 50 -14.21 -11.71 -2.52
CA LYS A 50 -15.33 -12.15 -3.35
C LYS A 50 -16.67 -11.91 -2.65
N ALA A 51 -16.79 -12.26 -1.37
CA ALA A 51 -18.01 -12.05 -0.59
C ALA A 51 -18.38 -10.57 -0.46
N LEU A 52 -17.38 -9.69 -0.25
CA LEU A 52 -17.60 -8.24 -0.25
C LEU A 52 -18.14 -7.76 -1.60
N ARG A 53 -17.52 -8.18 -2.70
CA ARG A 53 -17.97 -7.83 -4.05
C ARG A 53 -19.39 -8.33 -4.33
N ASP A 54 -19.68 -9.60 -4.01
CA ASP A 54 -20.97 -10.21 -4.26
C ASP A 54 -22.06 -9.50 -3.44
N ARG A 55 -21.77 -9.14 -2.18
CA ARG A 55 -22.66 -8.34 -1.34
C ARG A 55 -22.87 -6.92 -1.89
N TYR A 56 -21.80 -6.28 -2.37
CA TYR A 56 -21.88 -4.97 -3.02
C TYR A 56 -22.70 -5.01 -4.30
N GLU A 57 -22.57 -6.07 -5.10
CA GLU A 57 -23.39 -6.29 -6.28
C GLU A 57 -24.87 -6.35 -5.90
N GLU A 58 -25.22 -7.12 -4.87
CA GLU A 58 -26.61 -7.24 -4.42
C GLU A 58 -27.19 -5.92 -3.89
N GLU A 59 -26.43 -5.16 -3.09
CA GLU A 59 -26.87 -3.84 -2.64
C GLU A 59 -26.98 -2.84 -3.81
N THR A 60 -26.04 -2.88 -4.76
CA THR A 60 -26.09 -2.00 -5.92
C THR A 60 -27.19 -2.35 -6.91
N LEU A 61 -27.69 -3.58 -7.01
CA LEU A 61 -28.85 -3.88 -7.87
C LEU A 61 -30.07 -2.99 -7.57
N SER A 62 -30.20 -2.48 -6.33
CA SER A 62 -31.27 -1.57 -5.92
C SER A 62 -31.07 -0.10 -6.34
N TRP A 63 -29.83 0.35 -6.55
CA TRP A 63 -29.50 1.77 -6.79
C TRP A 63 -28.44 1.99 -7.89
N ARG A 64 -28.07 0.95 -8.66
CA ARG A 64 -26.95 1.00 -9.62
C ARG A 64 -27.13 2.23 -10.51
N PRO A 65 -26.15 3.15 -10.57
CA PRO A 65 -26.29 4.29 -11.46
C PRO A 65 -26.28 3.74 -12.88
N ARG A 66 -27.45 3.78 -13.54
CA ARG A 66 -27.69 3.17 -14.86
C ARG A 66 -26.78 3.75 -15.95
N ASN A 67 -26.09 4.84 -15.65
CA ASN A 67 -25.22 5.59 -16.55
C ASN A 67 -23.72 5.37 -16.28
N CYS A 68 -23.32 4.48 -15.36
CA CYS A 68 -21.90 4.17 -15.18
C CYS A 68 -21.37 3.35 -16.35
N SER A 69 -20.40 3.90 -17.09
CA SER A 69 -19.61 3.11 -18.03
C SER A 69 -18.51 2.38 -17.28
N PHE A 70 -18.76 1.12 -16.90
CA PHE A 70 -17.69 0.28 -16.37
C PHE A 70 -16.71 -0.05 -17.50
N ARG A 71 -15.51 0.52 -17.43
CA ARG A 71 -14.38 0.07 -18.24
C ARG A 71 -13.63 -0.97 -17.40
N PRO A 72 -13.61 -2.26 -17.82
CA PRO A 72 -12.67 -3.21 -17.23
C PRO A 72 -11.27 -2.60 -17.26
N ARG A 73 -10.49 -2.78 -16.19
CA ARG A 73 -9.10 -2.30 -16.16
C ARG A 73 -8.40 -2.79 -17.44
N ARG A 74 -7.86 -1.88 -18.25
CA ARG A 74 -7.10 -2.29 -19.42
C ARG A 74 -5.79 -2.90 -18.96
N ASP A 75 -5.39 -3.98 -19.61
CA ASP A 75 -4.05 -4.52 -19.41
C ASP A 75 -3.04 -3.44 -19.79
N PRO A 76 -2.12 -3.06 -18.89
CA PRO A 76 -1.10 -2.10 -19.24
C PRO A 76 -0.21 -2.70 -20.35
N PRO A 77 0.21 -1.88 -21.33
CA PRO A 77 1.06 -2.35 -22.42
C PRO A 77 2.33 -2.99 -21.86
N ARG A 78 2.74 -4.12 -22.45
CA ARG A 78 4.06 -4.72 -22.18
C ARG A 78 5.14 -3.71 -22.61
N PRO A 79 6.28 -3.59 -21.89
CA PRO A 79 6.89 -4.58 -20.99
C PRO A 79 6.54 -4.43 -19.50
N TRP A 80 6.99 -5.43 -18.72
CA TRP A 80 6.82 -5.69 -17.27
C TRP A 80 7.51 -4.62 -16.40
N SER A 81 7.21 -3.36 -16.70
CA SER A 81 7.96 -2.18 -16.29
C SER A 81 7.47 -1.59 -14.97
N CYS A 82 8.26 -0.65 -14.45
CA CYS A 82 7.84 0.26 -13.38
C CYS A 82 6.49 0.95 -13.57
N ALA A 83 6.03 1.13 -14.81
CA ALA A 83 4.71 1.67 -15.06
C ALA A 83 3.60 0.76 -14.51
N ARG A 84 3.76 -0.58 -14.64
CA ARG A 84 2.82 -1.55 -14.08
C ARG A 84 2.85 -1.54 -12.56
N LEU A 85 4.03 -1.56 -11.95
CA LEU A 85 4.19 -1.47 -10.50
C LEU A 85 3.52 -0.19 -9.94
N ARG A 86 3.75 0.96 -10.58
CA ARG A 86 3.08 2.24 -10.24
C ARG A 86 1.56 2.17 -10.44
N LEU A 87 1.08 1.49 -11.48
CA LEU A 87 -0.36 1.33 -11.71
C LEU A 87 -1.01 0.47 -10.61
N VAL A 88 -0.35 -0.61 -10.19
CA VAL A 88 -0.81 -1.44 -9.07
C VAL A 88 -0.77 -0.64 -7.77
N ALA A 89 0.31 0.09 -7.50
CA ALA A 89 0.41 0.97 -6.34
C ALA A 89 -0.79 1.93 -6.28
N ARG A 90 -1.05 2.67 -7.36
CA ARG A 90 -2.23 3.57 -7.46
C ARG A 90 -3.55 2.84 -7.29
N GLY A 91 -3.67 1.62 -7.83
CA GLY A 91 -4.87 0.80 -7.66
C GLY A 91 -5.12 0.40 -6.20
N LEU A 92 -4.06 0.07 -5.46
CA LEU A 92 -4.16 -0.29 -4.05
C LEU A 92 -4.48 0.92 -3.16
N GLU A 93 -3.87 2.07 -3.45
CA GLU A 93 -4.20 3.37 -2.83
C GLU A 93 -5.68 3.70 -2.98
N ASP A 94 -6.16 3.66 -4.23
CA ASP A 94 -7.53 4.00 -4.58
C ASP A 94 -8.53 3.00 -3.97
N ALA A 95 -8.22 1.69 -4.04
CA ALA A 95 -8.99 0.65 -3.38
C ALA A 95 -9.13 0.91 -1.88
N GLN A 96 -8.03 1.15 -1.17
CA GLN A 96 -8.10 1.40 0.27
C GLN A 96 -8.92 2.67 0.58
N ALA A 97 -8.71 3.74 -0.19
CA ALA A 97 -9.42 5.00 0.03
C ALA A 97 -10.93 4.84 -0.19
N VAL A 98 -11.36 4.10 -1.21
CA VAL A 98 -12.77 3.80 -1.46
C VAL A 98 -13.35 2.88 -0.38
N LEU A 99 -12.70 1.74 -0.10
CA LEU A 99 -13.18 0.76 0.89
C LEU A 99 -13.31 1.37 2.29
N SER A 100 -12.38 2.25 2.69
CA SER A 100 -12.45 2.96 3.98
C SER A 100 -13.62 3.94 4.11
N ARG A 101 -14.20 4.35 2.98
CA ARG A 101 -15.31 5.31 2.91
C ARG A 101 -16.62 4.67 2.47
N LEU A 102 -16.66 3.34 2.34
CA LEU A 102 -17.89 2.64 2.02
C LEU A 102 -18.96 3.02 3.02
N ARG A 103 -20.14 3.33 2.48
CA ARG A 103 -21.28 3.68 3.31
C ARG A 103 -21.75 2.42 4.04
N SER A 104 -21.65 2.43 5.38
CA SER A 104 -21.97 1.28 6.25
C SER A 104 -21.08 0.05 6.01
N PRO A 105 -19.80 0.11 6.40
CA PRO A 105 -18.84 -0.99 6.22
C PRO A 105 -19.28 -2.30 6.91
N GLU A 106 -20.10 -2.20 7.97
CA GLU A 106 -20.68 -3.34 8.69
C GLU A 106 -21.56 -4.25 7.82
N ARG A 107 -22.08 -3.74 6.69
CA ARG A 107 -22.87 -4.54 5.75
C ARG A 107 -22.02 -5.42 4.84
N PHE A 108 -20.73 -5.10 4.72
CA PHE A 108 -19.81 -5.77 3.82
C PHE A 108 -18.91 -6.72 4.62
N PRO A 109 -19.07 -8.04 4.46
CA PRO A 109 -18.33 -9.01 5.27
C PRO A 109 -16.84 -8.92 4.98
N GLY A 110 -16.02 -9.01 6.04
CA GLY A 110 -14.57 -9.07 5.90
C GLY A 110 -13.88 -7.76 5.52
N THR A 111 -14.58 -6.61 5.55
CA THR A 111 -14.01 -5.29 5.19
C THR A 111 -12.75 -4.96 5.97
N GLY A 112 -12.71 -5.20 7.29
CA GLY A 112 -11.53 -4.95 8.13
C GLY A 112 -10.28 -5.72 7.65
N PRO A 113 -10.33 -7.06 7.60
CA PRO A 113 -9.24 -7.87 7.05
C PRO A 113 -8.80 -7.48 5.63
N ILE A 114 -9.75 -7.09 4.77
CA ILE A 114 -9.44 -6.62 3.40
C ILE A 114 -8.67 -5.31 3.43
N LEU A 115 -9.05 -4.35 4.29
CA LEU A 115 -8.35 -3.08 4.46
C LEU A 115 -6.93 -3.29 4.98
N GLU A 116 -6.73 -4.24 5.91
CA GLU A 116 -5.40 -4.60 6.40
C GLU A 116 -4.52 -5.22 5.29
N LEU A 117 -5.08 -6.11 4.48
CA LEU A 117 -4.39 -6.68 3.32
C LEU A 117 -3.99 -5.58 2.32
N LEU A 118 -4.89 -4.64 2.03
CA LEU A 118 -4.60 -3.52 1.14
C LEU A 118 -3.51 -2.62 1.71
N ALA A 119 -3.55 -2.31 3.01
CA ALA A 119 -2.55 -1.51 3.67
C ALA A 119 -1.17 -2.19 3.65
N ALA A 120 -1.11 -3.51 3.86
CA ALA A 120 0.12 -4.29 3.73
C ALA A 120 0.65 -4.27 2.30
N ALA A 121 -0.20 -4.58 1.32
CA ALA A 121 0.18 -4.58 -0.09
C ALA A 121 0.68 -3.20 -0.56
N ARG A 122 0.05 -2.12 -0.12
CA ARG A 122 0.52 -0.74 -0.42
C ARG A 122 1.91 -0.47 0.12
N ARG A 123 2.18 -0.86 1.37
CA ARG A 123 3.50 -0.67 1.98
C ARG A 123 4.57 -1.44 1.22
N ASP A 124 4.29 -2.68 0.87
CA ASP A 124 5.26 -3.56 0.19
C ASP A 124 5.50 -3.14 -1.26
N VAL A 125 4.43 -2.88 -2.02
CA VAL A 125 4.52 -2.38 -3.41
C VAL A 125 5.15 -0.98 -3.43
N GLY A 126 4.82 -0.13 -2.48
CA GLY A 126 5.42 1.21 -2.32
C GLY A 126 6.93 1.13 -2.14
N ALA A 127 7.42 0.21 -1.30
CA ALA A 127 8.85 -0.03 -1.15
C ALA A 127 9.51 -0.42 -2.49
N CYS A 128 8.87 -1.26 -3.28
CA CYS A 128 9.35 -1.65 -4.62
C CYS A 128 9.30 -0.54 -5.67
N VAL A 129 8.44 0.47 -5.51
CA VAL A 129 8.40 1.65 -6.39
C VAL A 129 9.50 2.63 -5.98
N SER A 130 9.72 2.80 -4.67
CA SER A 130 10.72 3.72 -4.11
C SER A 130 12.17 3.27 -4.32
N THR A 131 12.41 1.99 -4.64
CA THR A 131 13.75 1.53 -5.08
C THR A 131 14.13 2.06 -6.45
N ALA A 132 13.17 2.55 -7.25
CA ALA A 132 13.47 3.26 -8.47
C ALA A 132 14.22 4.54 -8.10
N ARG A 133 15.45 4.74 -8.61
CA ARG A 133 16.15 6.02 -8.50
C ARG A 133 15.16 7.11 -8.94
N ALA A 134 15.00 8.16 -8.11
CA ALA A 134 14.21 9.32 -8.50
C ALA A 134 14.63 9.71 -9.92
N PRO A 135 13.68 9.82 -10.88
CA PRO A 135 14.04 10.28 -12.21
C PRO A 135 14.82 11.57 -12.03
N GLY A 136 16.07 11.61 -12.52
CA GLY A 136 16.74 12.90 -12.72
C GLY A 136 15.83 13.80 -13.55
N PRO A 137 16.09 15.12 -13.65
CA PRO A 137 15.32 16.02 -14.48
C PRO A 137 15.48 15.62 -15.97
N SER A 138 14.75 14.59 -16.37
CA SER A 138 14.67 14.08 -17.73
C SER A 138 13.84 15.10 -18.49
N ALA A 139 14.45 15.64 -19.55
CA ALA A 139 13.88 16.63 -20.42
C ALA A 139 12.38 16.38 -20.64
N ARG A 140 11.57 17.37 -20.29
CA ARG A 140 10.14 17.41 -20.61
C ARG A 140 10.03 17.17 -22.11
N THR A 141 9.54 16.01 -22.52
CA THR A 141 8.97 15.86 -23.85
C THR A 141 7.64 16.61 -23.82
N PRO A 142 7.50 17.77 -24.48
CA PRO A 142 6.22 18.46 -24.56
C PRO A 142 5.41 17.73 -25.62
N GLY A 143 4.67 16.69 -25.21
CA GLY A 143 4.10 15.79 -26.21
C GLY A 143 3.02 14.84 -25.72
N SER A 144 2.22 15.19 -24.71
CA SER A 144 0.92 14.52 -24.50
C SER A 144 -0.13 15.35 -23.74
N ALA A 145 0.06 16.67 -23.63
CA ALA A 145 -0.90 17.57 -22.99
C ALA A 145 -2.19 17.83 -23.80
N ARG A 146 -2.58 16.95 -24.73
CA ARG A 146 -3.73 17.19 -25.63
C ARG A 146 -4.58 15.99 -26.00
N LEU A 147 -4.66 14.97 -25.13
CA LEU A 147 -5.98 14.39 -24.90
C LEU A 147 -6.58 15.16 -23.73
N ARG A 148 -7.07 16.37 -24.06
CA ARG A 148 -7.98 17.10 -23.19
C ARG A 148 -9.02 16.08 -22.74
N LEU A 149 -9.10 15.88 -21.42
CA LEU A 149 -10.31 15.47 -20.75
C LEU A 149 -11.47 16.12 -21.51
N LEU A 150 -12.25 15.32 -22.23
CA LEU A 150 -13.59 15.76 -22.56
C LEU A 150 -14.28 16.03 -21.23
N PRO A 151 -14.94 17.18 -21.02
CA PRO A 151 -15.58 17.56 -19.76
C PRO A 151 -16.79 16.69 -19.35
N GLY A 152 -16.90 15.45 -19.84
CA GLY A 152 -18.08 14.59 -19.65
C GLY A 152 -17.80 13.25 -18.96
N PHE A 153 -16.61 13.03 -18.40
CA PHE A 153 -16.21 11.69 -17.94
C PHE A 153 -15.40 11.70 -16.64
N GLN A 154 -15.78 12.57 -15.69
CA GLN A 154 -15.48 12.25 -14.29
C GLN A 154 -16.57 11.29 -13.83
N ASP A 155 -16.20 10.05 -13.55
CA ASP A 155 -17.12 9.07 -12.98
C ASP A 155 -17.76 9.69 -11.73
N SER A 156 -19.08 9.62 -11.63
CA SER A 156 -19.76 10.02 -10.39
C SER A 156 -19.16 9.22 -9.22
N PRO A 157 -19.12 9.75 -7.99
CA PRO A 157 -18.51 9.05 -6.84
C PRO A 157 -18.97 7.59 -6.69
N GLY A 158 -20.26 7.31 -6.94
CA GLY A 158 -20.79 5.95 -6.95
C GLY A 158 -20.32 5.07 -8.12
N CYS A 159 -20.08 5.64 -9.30
CA CYS A 159 -19.49 4.90 -10.44
C CYS A 159 -18.03 4.55 -10.17
N HIS A 160 -17.27 5.48 -9.59
CA HIS A 160 -15.88 5.23 -9.20
C HIS A 160 -15.80 4.14 -8.12
N GLU A 161 -16.60 4.26 -7.06
CA GLU A 161 -16.70 3.27 -6.00
C GLU A 161 -16.99 1.88 -6.55
N ALA A 162 -18.04 1.76 -7.37
CA ALA A 162 -18.39 0.50 -7.98
C ALA A 162 -17.25 -0.04 -8.87
N SER A 163 -16.60 0.82 -9.66
CA SER A 163 -15.50 0.41 -10.53
C SER A 163 -14.35 -0.18 -9.70
N VAL A 164 -14.02 0.44 -8.57
CA VAL A 164 -13.02 -0.07 -7.64
C VAL A 164 -13.42 -1.42 -7.03
N VAL A 165 -14.64 -1.54 -6.51
CA VAL A 165 -15.13 -2.78 -5.87
C VAL A 165 -15.15 -3.93 -6.87
N PHE A 166 -15.68 -3.73 -8.08
CA PHE A 166 -15.73 -4.77 -9.11
C PHE A 166 -14.35 -5.17 -9.64
N ASN A 167 -13.37 -4.26 -9.62
CA ASN A 167 -11.99 -4.57 -10.02
C ASN A 167 -11.10 -5.11 -8.86
N LEU A 168 -11.58 -5.12 -7.62
CA LEU A 168 -10.77 -5.47 -6.43
C LEU A 168 -10.20 -6.89 -6.50
N LEU A 169 -11.03 -7.86 -6.88
CA LEU A 169 -10.60 -9.26 -6.99
C LEU A 169 -9.49 -9.41 -8.04
N ARG A 170 -9.63 -8.75 -9.20
CA ARG A 170 -8.60 -8.74 -10.24
C ARG A 170 -7.32 -8.07 -9.76
N LEU A 171 -7.42 -6.92 -9.09
CA LEU A 171 -6.27 -6.20 -8.55
C LEU A 171 -5.44 -7.10 -7.62
N LEU A 172 -6.10 -7.80 -6.71
CA LEU A 172 -5.44 -8.63 -5.69
C LEU A 172 -4.95 -9.99 -6.22
N THR A 173 -5.75 -10.66 -7.07
CA THR A 173 -5.42 -12.04 -7.51
C THR A 173 -4.59 -12.10 -8.79
N TRP A 174 -4.64 -11.05 -9.61
CA TRP A 174 -3.99 -11.03 -10.91
C TRP A 174 -2.94 -9.94 -11.02
N ASP A 175 -3.32 -8.66 -10.85
CA ASP A 175 -2.37 -7.56 -11.04
C ASP A 175 -1.24 -7.60 -9.99
N LEU A 176 -1.58 -7.88 -8.72
CA LEU A 176 -0.62 -7.98 -7.62
C LEU A 176 0.31 -9.20 -7.78
N ARG A 177 -0.25 -10.35 -8.19
CA ARG A 177 0.53 -11.54 -8.53
C ARG A 177 1.52 -11.28 -9.67
N LEU A 178 1.06 -10.59 -10.72
CA LEU A 178 1.91 -10.25 -11.86
C LEU A 178 3.12 -9.39 -11.46
N VAL A 179 2.93 -8.40 -10.58
CA VAL A 179 4.06 -7.59 -10.10
C VAL A 179 4.94 -8.34 -9.11
N ALA A 180 4.39 -9.29 -8.35
CA ALA A 180 5.18 -10.18 -7.50
C ALA A 180 6.16 -11.07 -8.30
N ASP A 181 5.79 -11.42 -9.54
CA ASP A 181 6.67 -12.15 -10.44
C ASP A 181 7.70 -11.25 -11.14
N SER A 182 7.48 -9.93 -11.17
CA SER A 182 8.30 -8.97 -11.94
C SER A 182 9.52 -8.42 -11.18
N GLY A 183 9.50 -8.41 -9.84
CA GLY A 183 10.57 -7.82 -9.02
C GLY A 183 10.49 -6.29 -8.86
N PRO A 184 11.51 -5.66 -8.22
CA PRO A 184 11.53 -4.22 -7.95
C PRO A 184 11.65 -3.38 -9.22
N CYS A 185 11.26 -2.12 -9.11
CA CYS A 185 11.66 -1.11 -10.06
C CYS A 185 13.16 -0.83 -9.96
N LEU A 186 13.90 -1.04 -11.07
CA LEU A 186 15.29 -0.67 -11.25
C LEU A 186 15.42 0.38 -12.37
#